data_AF-A0A1V5S5B5-F1
#
_entry.id   AF-A0A1V5S5B5-F1
#
_cell.length_a   1.000
_cell.length_b   1.000
_cell.length_c   1.000
_cell.angle_alpha   90.00
_cell.angle_beta   90.00
_cell.angle_gamma   90.00
#
_symmetry.space_group_name_H-M   'P 1'
#
loop_
_entity.id
_entity.type
_entity.pdbx_description
1 polymer ?
#
loop_
_entity_poly.entity_id
_entity_poly.type
_entity_poly.pdbx_seq_one_letter_code
_entity_poly.pdbx_strand_id
1 'polypeptide(L)'
;MGAIILPKNDTIAIKQAIYDHGSVTAAIYFANPYYNGDDYSYCYTGTEKPNHGISIVGWDDTERKFIVKNTYGTNSYDEGYFYVSYDDVNIISECFAFEKRVEKSAIDTVYGYDKTGMISKYTYAYKTVSTITRFEAPEKQILNSVGFYIPNPNMKIVIGVLSAEEIIYQSDSLPYTYPGFYTFDLPENTFVENDFYVAIDYPYSIPVENAVENYNDPVIKPIGYQYIQFNNVSAWYDVGVGSQTPSLSNINFCTKAYTRKFTVETPKEAATEDLYVVLEGRINPNIWKDANNIEIYSNAGKLVEIIKKDTEYTYSGFCVLVVHYNDGTTKSVKAILK
;
A
#
# COMPACT_ATOMS: atom_id res chain seq x y z
N MET A 1 -5.05 -2.78 -0.56
CA MET A 1 -5.56 -3.96 -1.28
C MET A 1 -4.44 -4.99 -1.34
N GLY A 2 -4.74 -6.29 -1.42
CA GLY A 2 -3.69 -7.31 -1.47
C GLY A 2 -4.18 -8.61 -2.08
N ALA A 3 -3.30 -9.29 -2.80
CA ALA A 3 -3.54 -10.59 -3.41
C ALA A 3 -2.27 -11.44 -3.37
N ILE A 4 -2.39 -12.66 -2.88
CA ILE A 4 -1.29 -13.63 -2.77
C ILE A 4 -1.40 -14.69 -3.86
N ILE A 5 -0.27 -15.08 -4.43
CA ILE A 5 -0.13 -16.17 -5.38
C ILE A 5 0.25 -17.42 -4.59
N LEU A 6 -0.59 -18.45 -4.68
CA LEU A 6 -0.44 -19.66 -3.88
C LEU A 6 0.50 -20.66 -4.57
N PRO A 7 1.22 -21.50 -3.80
CA PRO A 7 2.11 -22.50 -4.37
C PRO A 7 1.32 -23.51 -5.22
N LYS A 8 1.88 -23.85 -6.38
CA LYS A 8 1.32 -24.87 -7.27
C LYS A 8 1.22 -26.21 -6.55
N ASN A 9 0.08 -26.88 -6.71
CA ASN A 9 -0.18 -28.22 -6.19
C ASN A 9 -0.09 -28.36 -4.66
N ASP A 10 -0.18 -27.26 -3.91
CA ASP A 10 -0.17 -27.28 -2.45
C ASP A 10 -1.59 -27.20 -1.90
N THR A 11 -2.22 -28.37 -1.74
CA THR A 11 -3.59 -28.47 -1.23
C THR A 11 -3.76 -27.84 0.16
N ILE A 12 -2.73 -27.85 1.01
CA ILE A 12 -2.80 -27.26 2.36
C ILE A 12 -2.87 -25.74 2.25
N ALA A 13 -1.99 -25.14 1.43
CA ALA A 13 -2.00 -23.69 1.20
C ALA A 13 -3.33 -23.20 0.59
N ILE A 14 -3.91 -23.96 -0.36
CA ILE A 14 -5.21 -23.62 -0.95
C ILE A 14 -6.31 -23.64 0.11
N LYS A 15 -6.42 -24.71 0.91
CA LYS A 15 -7.44 -24.81 1.96
C LYS A 15 -7.28 -23.72 3.02
N GLN A 16 -6.05 -23.41 3.41
CA GLN A 16 -5.77 -22.34 4.36
C GLN A 16 -6.21 -20.98 3.80
N ALA A 17 -5.91 -20.70 2.52
CA ALA A 17 -6.35 -19.46 1.88
C ALA A 17 -7.89 -19.37 1.74
N ILE A 18 -8.58 -20.49 1.48
CA ILE A 18 -10.06 -20.52 1.50
C ILE A 18 -10.57 -20.18 2.91
N TYR A 19 -9.98 -20.77 3.95
CA TYR A 19 -10.37 -20.52 5.33
C TYR A 19 -10.14 -19.05 5.73
N ASP A 20 -8.98 -18.47 5.40
CA ASP A 20 -8.60 -17.12 5.81
C ASP A 20 -9.24 -16.02 4.95
N HIS A 21 -9.51 -16.30 3.67
CA HIS A 21 -9.90 -15.27 2.68
C HIS A 21 -11.23 -15.56 1.99
N GLY A 22 -11.89 -16.66 2.34
CA GLY A 22 -13.21 -17.08 1.85
C GLY A 22 -13.21 -17.69 0.45
N SER A 23 -12.23 -17.38 -0.41
CA SER A 23 -12.14 -17.99 -1.73
C SER A 23 -10.75 -17.91 -2.35
N VAL A 24 -10.48 -18.85 -3.26
CA VAL A 24 -9.28 -18.87 -4.09
C VAL A 24 -9.70 -18.83 -5.56
N THR A 25 -9.15 -17.89 -6.32
CA THR A 25 -9.32 -17.87 -7.77
C THR A 25 -8.42 -18.93 -8.39
N ALA A 26 -8.97 -19.73 -9.30
CA ALA A 26 -8.24 -20.73 -10.06
C ALA A 26 -8.77 -20.84 -11.50
N ALA A 27 -8.10 -21.62 -12.32
CA ALA A 27 -8.52 -21.92 -13.67
C ALA A 27 -8.44 -23.41 -13.95
N ILE A 28 -9.40 -23.92 -14.72
CA ILE A 28 -9.45 -25.31 -15.18
C ILE A 28 -9.56 -25.34 -16.70
N TYR A 29 -9.17 -26.46 -17.29
CA TYR A 29 -9.68 -26.81 -18.61
C TYR A 29 -11.09 -27.36 -18.40
N PHE A 30 -12.07 -26.82 -19.10
CA PHE A 30 -13.46 -27.25 -19.05
C PHE A 30 -13.93 -27.77 -20.41
N ALA A 31 -14.40 -29.01 -20.44
CA ALA A 31 -15.16 -29.58 -21.56
C ALA A 31 -16.16 -30.62 -21.07
N ASN A 32 -17.34 -30.68 -21.71
CA ASN A 32 -18.46 -31.51 -21.30
C ASN A 32 -18.13 -33.01 -21.06
N PRO A 33 -17.25 -33.68 -21.84
CA PRO A 33 -16.95 -35.10 -21.61
C PRO A 33 -16.34 -35.43 -20.24
N TYR A 34 -15.80 -34.44 -19.53
CA TYR A 34 -15.16 -34.60 -18.21
C TYR A 34 -16.09 -34.22 -17.05
N TYR A 35 -17.31 -33.77 -17.36
CA TYR A 35 -18.32 -33.39 -16.39
C TYR A 35 -19.34 -34.52 -16.21
N ASN A 36 -19.62 -34.88 -14.96
CA ASN A 36 -20.68 -35.80 -14.60
C ASN A 36 -21.90 -35.02 -14.10
N GLY A 37 -23.03 -35.17 -14.79
CA GLY A 37 -24.29 -34.52 -14.44
C GLY A 37 -25.02 -35.11 -13.24
N ASP A 38 -24.71 -36.35 -12.85
CA ASP A 38 -25.44 -37.05 -11.79
C ASP A 38 -25.05 -36.54 -10.39
N ASP A 39 -23.79 -36.14 -10.20
CA ASP A 39 -23.24 -35.66 -8.93
C ASP A 39 -22.52 -34.30 -9.04
N TYR A 40 -22.71 -33.61 -10.16
CA TYR A 40 -22.10 -32.31 -10.46
C TYR A 40 -20.55 -32.34 -10.35
N SER A 41 -19.91 -33.48 -10.59
CA SER A 41 -18.46 -33.61 -10.48
C SER A 41 -17.72 -33.38 -11.79
N TYR A 42 -16.47 -32.95 -11.69
CA TYR A 42 -15.59 -32.64 -12.80
C TYR A 42 -14.17 -33.13 -12.50
N CYS A 43 -13.51 -33.73 -13.48
CA CYS A 43 -12.10 -34.07 -13.38
C CYS A 43 -11.47 -34.13 -14.78
N TYR A 44 -10.49 -33.27 -15.02
CA TYR A 44 -9.66 -33.32 -16.20
C TYR A 44 -8.23 -33.74 -15.86
N THR A 45 -7.74 -34.82 -16.49
CA THR A 45 -6.40 -35.37 -16.24
C THR A 45 -5.50 -35.37 -17.48
N GLY A 46 -5.86 -34.62 -18.53
CA GLY A 46 -5.10 -34.56 -19.77
C GLY A 46 -4.03 -33.47 -19.78
N THR A 47 -3.69 -32.95 -20.96
CA THR A 47 -2.60 -31.98 -21.16
C THR A 47 -3.06 -30.61 -21.65
N GLU A 48 -4.36 -30.42 -21.86
CA GLU A 48 -4.93 -29.15 -22.31
C GLU A 48 -4.79 -28.06 -21.23
N LYS A 49 -4.54 -26.84 -21.69
CA LYS A 49 -4.39 -25.66 -20.84
C LYS A 49 -5.75 -25.19 -20.33
N PRO A 50 -5.80 -24.48 -19.18
CA PRO A 50 -7.03 -23.88 -18.70
C PRO A 50 -7.71 -22.98 -19.74
N ASN A 51 -9.04 -23.08 -19.83
CA ASN A 51 -9.89 -22.24 -20.69
C ASN A 51 -11.06 -21.63 -19.90
N HIS A 52 -11.15 -21.88 -18.59
CA HIS A 52 -12.27 -21.48 -17.76
C HIS A 52 -11.82 -21.06 -16.36
N GLY A 53 -12.26 -19.89 -15.91
CA GLY A 53 -11.94 -19.33 -14.59
C GLY A 53 -13.04 -19.63 -13.58
N ILE A 54 -12.64 -20.05 -12.37
CA ILE A 54 -13.54 -20.42 -11.28
C ILE A 54 -13.07 -19.85 -9.94
N SER A 55 -13.94 -19.95 -8.94
CA SER A 55 -13.60 -19.63 -7.55
C SER A 55 -13.75 -20.89 -6.69
N ILE A 56 -12.68 -21.35 -6.08
CA ILE A 56 -12.70 -22.42 -5.08
C ILE A 56 -13.17 -21.81 -3.75
N VAL A 57 -14.26 -22.32 -3.21
CA VAL A 57 -14.93 -21.76 -2.02
C VAL A 57 -15.01 -22.74 -0.85
N GLY A 58 -14.58 -23.99 -1.07
CA GLY A 58 -14.64 -25.04 -0.06
C GLY A 58 -13.99 -26.32 -0.57
N TRP A 59 -14.01 -27.34 0.27
CA TRP A 59 -13.48 -28.65 -0.06
C TRP A 59 -14.19 -29.74 0.77
N ASP A 60 -14.14 -30.97 0.27
CA ASP A 60 -14.53 -32.17 1.00
C ASP A 60 -13.42 -33.22 0.86
N ASP A 61 -12.79 -33.56 1.99
CA ASP A 61 -11.71 -34.54 2.03
C ASP A 61 -12.19 -35.99 1.97
N THR A 62 -13.46 -36.25 2.34
CA THR A 62 -14.07 -37.58 2.21
C THR A 62 -14.25 -37.91 0.73
N GLU A 63 -14.75 -36.94 -0.03
CA GLU A 63 -15.00 -37.06 -1.47
C GLU A 63 -13.78 -36.70 -2.33
N ARG A 64 -12.72 -36.14 -1.72
CA ARG A 64 -11.52 -35.63 -2.39
C ARG A 64 -11.83 -34.62 -3.50
N LYS A 65 -12.72 -33.68 -3.22
CA LYS A 65 -13.19 -32.67 -4.19
C LYS A 65 -13.10 -31.27 -3.61
N PHE A 66 -12.76 -30.32 -4.46
CA PHE A 66 -12.97 -28.90 -4.22
C PHE A 66 -14.40 -28.51 -4.60
N ILE A 67 -15.00 -27.62 -3.82
CA ILE A 67 -16.28 -26.99 -4.14
C ILE A 67 -15.98 -25.69 -4.86
N VAL A 68 -16.47 -25.55 -6.09
CA VAL A 68 -16.18 -24.40 -6.94
C VAL A 68 -17.44 -23.67 -7.37
N LYS A 69 -17.37 -22.35 -7.39
CA LYS A 69 -18.40 -21.47 -7.92
C LYS A 69 -18.08 -21.12 -9.37
N ASN A 70 -19.06 -21.32 -10.26
CA ASN A 70 -18.96 -20.99 -11.67
C ASN A 70 -19.54 -19.60 -12.00
N THR A 71 -19.39 -19.17 -13.25
CA THR A 71 -19.86 -17.92 -13.84
C THR A 71 -21.05 -18.10 -14.81
N TYR A 72 -21.60 -19.32 -14.94
CA TYR A 72 -22.75 -19.61 -15.83
C TYR A 72 -24.13 -19.39 -15.17
N GLY A 73 -24.17 -18.80 -13.97
CA GLY A 73 -25.39 -18.47 -13.26
C GLY A 73 -25.96 -19.63 -12.44
N THR A 74 -26.99 -19.32 -11.65
CA THR A 74 -27.56 -20.23 -10.65
C THR A 74 -28.41 -21.36 -11.24
N ASN A 75 -28.82 -21.25 -12.52
CA ASN A 75 -29.61 -22.28 -13.19
C ASN A 75 -28.74 -23.42 -13.77
N SER A 76 -27.42 -23.38 -13.52
CA SER A 76 -26.46 -24.36 -14.01
C SER A 76 -25.91 -25.15 -12.83
N TYR A 77 -25.67 -26.44 -13.03
CA TYR A 77 -25.07 -27.33 -12.04
C TYR A 77 -25.88 -27.38 -10.73
N ASP A 78 -25.20 -27.29 -9.58
CA ASP A 78 -25.78 -27.24 -8.24
C ASP A 78 -25.89 -25.77 -7.79
N GLU A 79 -26.94 -25.08 -8.25
CA GLU A 79 -27.17 -23.64 -7.98
C GLU A 79 -25.99 -22.71 -8.37
N GLY A 80 -25.24 -23.08 -9.42
CA GLY A 80 -24.05 -22.37 -9.89
C GLY A 80 -22.73 -22.89 -9.31
N TYR A 81 -22.78 -23.95 -8.49
CA TYR A 81 -21.63 -24.66 -7.95
C TYR A 81 -21.45 -26.02 -8.60
N PHE A 82 -20.23 -26.52 -8.60
CA PHE A 82 -19.91 -27.90 -8.99
C PHE A 82 -18.66 -28.36 -8.23
N TYR A 83 -18.30 -29.63 -8.36
CA TYR A 83 -17.23 -30.24 -7.59
C TYR A 83 -16.07 -30.65 -8.50
N VAL A 84 -14.85 -30.22 -8.20
CA VAL A 84 -13.67 -30.57 -8.99
C VAL A 84 -12.79 -31.52 -8.18
N SER A 85 -12.47 -32.69 -8.74
CA SER A 85 -11.59 -33.66 -8.08
C SER A 85 -10.22 -33.04 -7.75
N TYR A 86 -9.62 -33.44 -6.63
CA TYR A 86 -8.22 -33.12 -6.31
C TYR A 86 -7.24 -33.67 -7.36
N ASP A 87 -7.66 -34.63 -8.16
CA ASP A 87 -6.84 -35.24 -9.21
C ASP A 87 -6.90 -34.45 -10.54
N ASP A 88 -7.68 -33.37 -10.62
CA ASP A 88 -7.68 -32.48 -11.78
C ASP A 88 -6.31 -31.80 -11.93
N VAL A 89 -5.73 -31.85 -13.13
CA VAL A 89 -4.35 -31.39 -13.37
C VAL A 89 -4.20 -29.86 -13.33
N ASN A 90 -5.30 -29.12 -13.43
CA ASN A 90 -5.30 -27.67 -13.60
C ASN A 90 -5.79 -26.92 -12.36
N ILE A 91 -6.75 -27.49 -11.60
CA ILE A 91 -7.50 -26.80 -10.52
C ILE A 91 -6.65 -26.06 -9.49
N ILE A 92 -5.44 -26.55 -9.18
CA ILE A 92 -4.51 -25.93 -8.23
C ILE A 92 -3.13 -25.64 -8.84
N SER A 93 -3.11 -25.45 -10.16
CA SER A 93 -1.86 -25.22 -10.90
C SER A 93 -1.42 -23.75 -10.88
N GLU A 94 -2.37 -22.83 -10.93
CA GLU A 94 -2.20 -21.38 -10.89
C GLU A 94 -3.34 -20.76 -10.08
N CYS A 95 -3.05 -20.36 -8.83
CA CYS A 95 -4.06 -19.89 -7.89
C CYS A 95 -3.65 -18.59 -7.20
N PHE A 96 -4.63 -17.75 -6.92
CA PHE A 96 -4.44 -16.57 -6.08
C PHE A 96 -5.63 -16.30 -5.18
N ALA A 97 -5.38 -15.65 -4.04
CA ALA A 97 -6.42 -15.24 -3.09
C ALA A 97 -6.28 -13.75 -2.79
N PHE A 98 -7.41 -13.06 -2.63
CA PHE A 98 -7.41 -11.67 -2.16
C PHE A 98 -7.36 -11.63 -0.64
N GLU A 99 -6.25 -11.16 -0.08
CA GLU A 99 -6.05 -11.12 1.38
C GLU A 99 -6.48 -9.78 2.02
N LYS A 100 -6.60 -8.70 1.22
CA LYS A 100 -6.92 -7.37 1.76
C LYS A 100 -7.78 -6.57 0.78
N ARG A 101 -8.92 -6.08 1.28
CA ARG A 101 -9.80 -5.13 0.60
C ARG A 101 -9.72 -3.77 1.28
N VAL A 102 -9.71 -2.71 0.47
CA VAL A 102 -9.79 -1.32 0.96
C VAL A 102 -10.99 -0.67 0.30
N GLU A 103 -11.77 0.09 1.06
CA GLU A 103 -12.90 0.83 0.51
C GLU A 103 -12.41 1.94 -0.42
N LYS A 104 -13.11 2.13 -1.54
CA LYS A 104 -12.77 3.17 -2.51
C LYS A 104 -12.74 4.56 -1.87
N SER A 105 -13.63 4.82 -0.91
CA SER A 105 -13.72 6.10 -0.20
C SER A 105 -12.52 6.40 0.72
N ALA A 106 -11.66 5.42 0.99
CA ALA A 106 -10.47 5.61 1.82
C ALA A 106 -9.26 6.15 1.04
N ILE A 107 -9.37 6.25 -0.30
CA ILE A 107 -8.29 6.61 -1.20
C ILE A 107 -8.80 7.69 -2.16
N ASP A 108 -8.14 8.85 -2.17
CA ASP A 108 -8.42 9.91 -3.14
C ASP A 108 -7.54 9.81 -4.37
N THR A 109 -6.24 9.50 -4.19
CA THR A 109 -5.28 9.42 -5.30
C THR A 109 -4.46 8.14 -5.22
N VAL A 110 -4.24 7.53 -6.39
CA VAL A 110 -3.30 6.40 -6.56
C VAL A 110 -2.16 6.87 -7.45
N TYR A 111 -0.96 6.87 -6.90
CA TYR A 111 0.27 7.11 -7.63
C TYR A 111 0.91 5.78 -8.03
N GLY A 112 1.42 5.70 -9.24
CA GLY A 112 2.10 4.52 -9.78
C GLY A 112 2.33 4.67 -11.29
N TYR A 113 3.43 4.14 -11.79
CA TYR A 113 3.77 4.22 -13.22
C TYR A 113 3.40 2.94 -13.98
N ASP A 114 3.41 1.80 -13.30
CA ASP A 114 2.95 0.54 -13.84
C ASP A 114 1.44 0.52 -14.04
N LYS A 115 0.95 0.18 -15.23
CA LYS A 115 -0.50 0.06 -15.49
C LYS A 115 -0.98 -1.38 -15.35
N THR A 116 -0.19 -2.32 -15.84
CA THR A 116 -0.52 -3.75 -15.86
C THR A 116 0.03 -4.47 -14.61
N GLY A 117 0.90 -3.82 -13.85
CA GLY A 117 1.54 -4.39 -12.66
C GLY A 117 2.80 -5.17 -13.00
N MET A 118 3.13 -6.17 -12.18
CA MET A 118 4.31 -7.00 -12.37
C MET A 118 4.16 -7.93 -13.58
N ILE A 119 4.87 -7.61 -14.66
CA ILE A 119 4.94 -8.42 -15.89
C ILE A 119 6.08 -9.42 -15.81
N SER A 120 7.20 -8.99 -15.25
CA SER A 120 8.36 -9.86 -15.01
C SER A 120 9.07 -9.45 -13.73
N LYS A 121 10.17 -10.13 -13.43
CA LYS A 121 11.04 -9.82 -12.30
C LYS A 121 12.49 -9.83 -12.74
N TYR A 122 13.27 -8.87 -12.25
CA TYR A 122 14.71 -8.88 -12.46
C TYR A 122 15.37 -9.44 -11.22
N THR A 123 16.31 -10.36 -11.40
CA THR A 123 16.98 -11.09 -10.33
C THR A 123 18.48 -10.86 -10.40
N TYR A 124 19.08 -10.53 -9.26
CA TYR A 124 20.48 -10.17 -9.15
C TYR A 124 21.18 -11.14 -8.20
N ALA A 125 22.32 -11.67 -8.61
CA ALA A 125 23.07 -12.62 -7.79
C ALA A 125 23.59 -11.96 -6.51
N TYR A 126 23.12 -12.46 -5.36
CA TYR A 126 23.63 -12.17 -4.00
C TYR A 126 23.77 -10.68 -3.64
N LYS A 127 22.74 -9.86 -3.92
CA LYS A 127 22.74 -8.42 -3.62
C LYS A 127 21.37 -7.94 -3.21
N THR A 128 21.26 -7.26 -2.08
CA THR A 128 20.12 -6.38 -1.83
C THR A 128 20.10 -5.29 -2.89
N VAL A 129 18.89 -5.01 -3.38
CA VAL A 129 18.60 -4.05 -4.43
C VAL A 129 17.57 -3.08 -3.90
N SER A 130 17.97 -1.82 -3.79
CA SER A 130 17.13 -0.71 -3.37
C SER A 130 16.52 -0.07 -4.59
N THR A 131 15.20 0.10 -4.58
CA THR A 131 14.46 0.81 -5.62
C THR A 131 13.89 2.08 -5.03
N ILE A 132 13.93 3.18 -5.78
CA ILE A 132 13.24 4.42 -5.43
C ILE A 132 12.32 4.80 -6.58
N THR A 133 11.08 5.12 -6.26
CA THR A 133 10.11 5.71 -7.18
C THR A 133 9.72 7.09 -6.67
N ARG A 134 9.96 8.12 -7.48
CA ARG A 134 9.51 9.49 -7.23
C ARG A 134 8.05 9.61 -7.64
N PHE A 135 7.27 10.37 -6.89
CA PHE A 135 5.90 10.76 -7.20
C PHE A 135 5.73 12.25 -6.94
N GLU A 136 4.70 12.85 -7.54
CA GLU A 136 4.42 14.29 -7.41
C GLU A 136 3.01 14.47 -6.82
N ALA A 137 2.95 14.96 -5.58
CA ALA A 137 1.72 15.36 -4.91
C ALA A 137 1.52 16.89 -5.07
N PRO A 138 0.53 17.35 -5.85
CA PRO A 138 0.37 18.78 -6.16
C PRO A 138 -0.07 19.62 -4.95
N GLU A 139 -0.52 18.97 -3.89
CA GLU A 139 -0.92 19.56 -2.62
C GLU A 139 -0.54 18.60 -1.49
N LYS A 140 -0.55 19.11 -0.26
CA LYS A 140 -0.33 18.29 0.92
C LYS A 140 -1.39 17.20 1.04
N GLN A 141 -0.95 15.97 1.20
CA GLN A 141 -1.79 14.79 1.33
C GLN A 141 -1.31 13.88 2.46
N ILE A 142 -2.19 12.97 2.89
CA ILE A 142 -1.84 11.88 3.80
C ILE A 142 -1.55 10.65 2.95
N LEU A 143 -0.36 10.07 3.11
CA LEU A 143 0.01 8.81 2.49
C LEU A 143 -0.49 7.65 3.37
N ASN A 144 -1.59 7.02 2.96
CA ASN A 144 -2.22 5.93 3.72
C ASN A 144 -1.41 4.64 3.66
N SER A 145 -0.92 4.28 2.47
CA SER A 145 -0.24 3.01 2.26
C SER A 145 0.66 3.02 1.03
N VAL A 146 1.65 2.13 1.05
CA VAL A 146 2.50 1.81 -0.10
C VAL A 146 2.12 0.43 -0.63
N GLY A 147 1.91 0.31 -1.94
CA GLY A 147 1.67 -0.95 -2.62
C GLY A 147 2.89 -1.42 -3.38
N PHE A 148 3.14 -2.73 -3.36
CA PHE A 148 4.31 -3.34 -3.99
C PHE A 148 4.06 -4.82 -4.26
N TYR A 149 4.89 -5.40 -5.13
CA TYR A 149 4.88 -6.85 -5.37
C TYR A 149 6.01 -7.54 -4.63
N ILE A 150 5.73 -8.74 -4.16
CA ILE A 150 6.72 -9.72 -3.72
C ILE A 150 6.90 -10.74 -4.87
N PRO A 151 8.04 -10.72 -5.59
CA PRO A 151 8.21 -11.54 -6.80
C PRO A 151 8.61 -13.00 -6.55
N ASN A 152 9.02 -13.35 -5.32
CA ASN A 152 9.42 -14.70 -4.91
C ASN A 152 8.93 -15.01 -3.50
N PRO A 153 8.71 -16.28 -3.14
CA PRO A 153 8.31 -16.64 -1.78
C PRO A 153 9.42 -16.35 -0.77
N ASN A 154 9.03 -16.22 0.50
CA ASN A 154 9.94 -16.07 1.65
C ASN A 154 10.89 -14.88 1.54
N MET A 155 10.41 -13.74 1.05
CA MET A 155 11.17 -12.51 0.96
C MET A 155 10.98 -11.64 2.20
N LYS A 156 12.02 -10.87 2.52
CA LYS A 156 11.94 -9.79 3.51
C LYS A 156 12.31 -8.49 2.84
N ILE A 157 11.49 -7.46 3.01
CA ILE A 157 11.75 -6.13 2.42
C ILE A 157 11.79 -5.06 3.51
N VAL A 158 12.34 -3.90 3.18
CA VAL A 158 12.24 -2.68 3.99
C VAL A 158 11.63 -1.59 3.12
N ILE A 159 10.73 -0.80 3.69
CA ILE A 159 10.04 0.29 3.01
C ILE A 159 10.48 1.60 3.64
N GLY A 160 10.85 2.57 2.81
CA GLY A 160 11.15 3.94 3.20
C GLY A 160 10.25 4.93 2.46
N VAL A 161 9.95 6.04 3.10
CA VAL A 161 9.27 7.19 2.48
C VAL A 161 10.10 8.43 2.74
N LEU A 162 10.36 9.19 1.67
CA LEU A 162 11.04 10.48 1.75
C LEU A 162 10.15 11.58 1.18
N SER A 163 10.18 12.75 1.80
CA SER A 163 9.49 13.96 1.32
C SER A 163 10.33 15.17 1.71
N ALA A 164 10.42 16.16 0.83
CA ALA A 164 11.27 17.35 1.05
C ALA A 164 12.72 17.00 1.47
N GLU A 165 13.30 15.98 0.83
CA GLU A 165 14.66 15.47 1.08
C GLU A 165 14.89 14.83 2.47
N GLU A 166 13.85 14.69 3.29
CA GLU A 166 13.92 14.02 4.59
C GLU A 166 13.30 12.63 4.54
N ILE A 167 13.88 11.68 5.29
CA ILE A 167 13.25 10.38 5.55
C ILE A 167 12.15 10.60 6.59
N ILE A 168 10.90 10.52 6.17
CA ILE A 168 9.73 10.72 7.03
C ILE A 168 9.18 9.40 7.60
N TYR A 169 9.56 8.27 7.00
CA TYR A 169 9.20 6.95 7.49
C TYR A 169 10.20 5.90 7.02
N GLN A 170 10.48 4.92 7.89
CA GLN A 170 11.18 3.69 7.54
C GLN A 170 10.58 2.53 8.35
N SER A 171 10.28 1.42 7.68
CA SER A 171 9.81 0.20 8.34
C SER A 171 10.96 -0.61 8.94
N ASP A 172 10.64 -1.52 9.85
CA ASP A 172 11.50 -2.69 10.10
C ASP A 172 11.52 -3.63 8.89
N SER A 173 12.28 -4.72 8.99
CA SER A 173 12.26 -5.79 7.98
C SER A 173 10.93 -6.56 8.01
N LEU A 174 10.17 -6.49 6.91
CA LEU A 174 8.84 -7.07 6.78
C LEU A 174 8.89 -8.41 6.03
N PRO A 175 8.47 -9.54 6.64
CA PRO A 175 8.48 -10.84 6.00
C PRO A 175 7.21 -11.12 5.18
N TYR A 176 7.39 -11.76 4.02
CA TYR A 176 6.32 -12.20 3.14
C TYR A 176 6.58 -13.64 2.67
N THR A 177 5.66 -14.55 3.01
CA THR A 177 5.77 -15.98 2.67
C THR A 177 5.45 -16.23 1.20
N TYR A 178 4.37 -15.62 0.70
CA TYR A 178 3.89 -15.86 -0.65
C TYR A 178 4.29 -14.72 -1.60
N PRO A 179 4.51 -15.00 -2.90
CA PRO A 179 4.51 -13.97 -3.92
C PRO A 179 3.14 -13.31 -4.00
N GLY A 180 3.07 -12.09 -4.51
CA GLY A 180 1.79 -11.40 -4.64
C GLY A 180 1.92 -9.89 -4.65
N PHE A 181 0.78 -9.22 -4.68
CA PHE A 181 0.67 -7.78 -4.46
C PHE A 181 0.25 -7.51 -3.02
N TYR A 182 0.98 -6.65 -2.34
CA TYR A 182 0.76 -6.29 -0.95
C TYR A 182 0.56 -4.79 -0.81
N THR A 183 -0.10 -4.38 0.28
CA THR A 183 -0.12 -2.99 0.73
C THR A 183 0.29 -2.90 2.19
N PHE A 184 1.26 -2.02 2.46
CA PHE A 184 1.71 -1.70 3.80
C PHE A 184 1.09 -0.37 4.25
N ASP A 185 0.34 -0.41 5.34
CA ASP A 185 -0.31 0.77 5.90
C ASP A 185 0.70 1.61 6.68
N LEU A 186 0.69 2.91 6.43
CA LEU A 186 1.55 3.88 7.09
C LEU A 186 0.81 4.55 8.26
N PRO A 187 1.55 5.10 9.24
CA PRO A 187 0.96 5.93 10.28
C PRO A 187 0.11 7.07 9.69
N GLU A 188 -1.02 7.40 10.32
CA GLU A 188 -1.96 8.40 9.80
C GLU A 188 -1.37 9.82 9.65
N ASN A 189 -0.22 10.08 10.27
CA ASN A 189 0.53 11.33 10.22
C ASN A 189 1.68 11.32 9.20
N THR A 190 1.73 10.36 8.28
CA THR A 190 2.68 10.39 7.15
C THR A 190 2.16 11.34 6.06
N PHE A 191 2.70 12.56 6.03
CA PHE A 191 2.33 13.59 5.06
C PHE A 191 3.31 13.65 3.90
N VAL A 192 2.78 13.87 2.70
CA VAL A 192 3.57 14.05 1.47
C VAL A 192 3.07 15.26 0.68
N GLU A 193 3.98 15.98 0.03
CA GLU A 193 3.69 17.13 -0.83
C GLU A 193 4.85 17.36 -1.82
N ASN A 194 4.57 18.02 -2.94
CA ASN A 194 5.52 18.19 -4.04
C ASN A 194 6.11 16.84 -4.47
N ASP A 195 7.42 16.77 -4.68
CA ASP A 195 8.11 15.51 -4.90
C ASP A 195 8.24 14.72 -3.58
N PHE A 196 7.73 13.50 -3.59
CA PHE A 196 7.97 12.51 -2.55
C PHE A 196 8.44 11.19 -3.18
N TYR A 197 9.07 10.35 -2.37
CA TYR A 197 9.77 9.17 -2.84
C TYR A 197 9.38 7.97 -1.99
N VAL A 198 9.13 6.86 -2.66
CA VAL A 198 8.95 5.55 -2.01
C VAL A 198 10.17 4.70 -2.35
N ALA A 199 10.89 4.30 -1.30
CA ALA A 199 12.03 3.42 -1.37
C ALA A 199 11.64 2.01 -0.92
N ILE A 200 12.09 0.98 -1.64
CA ILE A 200 11.90 -0.42 -1.24
C ILE A 200 13.20 -1.20 -1.45
N ASP A 201 13.68 -1.80 -0.38
CA ASP A 201 14.83 -2.70 -0.38
C ASP A 201 14.36 -4.14 -0.56
N TYR A 202 14.77 -4.73 -1.67
CA TYR A 202 14.54 -6.14 -1.97
C TYR A 202 15.82 -6.93 -1.75
N PRO A 203 15.76 -8.20 -1.30
CA PRO A 203 16.95 -8.99 -1.00
C PRO A 203 17.75 -9.41 -2.23
N TYR A 204 17.10 -9.59 -3.39
CA TYR A 204 17.78 -10.00 -4.64
C TYR A 204 16.94 -9.89 -5.91
N SER A 205 15.62 -9.69 -5.81
CA SER A 205 14.73 -9.64 -6.98
C SER A 205 13.69 -8.56 -6.84
N ILE A 206 13.47 -7.81 -7.92
CA ILE A 206 12.55 -6.69 -7.98
C ILE A 206 11.43 -6.97 -9.00
N PRO A 207 10.19 -6.54 -8.72
CA PRO A 207 9.09 -6.61 -9.68
C PRO A 207 9.19 -5.47 -10.70
N VAL A 208 8.96 -5.77 -11.98
CA VAL A 208 9.00 -4.76 -13.05
C VAL A 208 7.83 -4.92 -14.02
N GLU A 209 7.38 -3.79 -14.53
CA GLU A 209 6.57 -3.71 -15.73
C GLU A 209 7.49 -3.40 -16.91
N ASN A 210 7.41 -4.21 -17.96
CA ASN A 210 8.21 -4.06 -19.17
C ASN A 210 7.39 -4.50 -20.40
N ALA A 211 7.86 -4.12 -21.58
CA ALA A 211 7.23 -4.54 -22.82
C ALA A 211 7.36 -6.06 -23.02
N VAL A 212 6.26 -6.69 -23.45
CA VAL A 212 6.20 -8.07 -23.91
C VAL A 212 5.37 -8.08 -25.19
N GLU A 213 5.97 -8.57 -26.28
CA GLU A 213 5.35 -8.58 -27.59
C GLU A 213 3.95 -9.23 -27.54
N ASN A 214 2.96 -8.57 -28.14
CA ASN A 214 1.55 -9.00 -28.18
C ASN A 214 0.85 -9.16 -26.81
N TYR A 215 1.43 -8.62 -25.73
CA TYR A 215 0.86 -8.74 -24.38
C TYR A 215 0.85 -7.43 -23.60
N ASN A 216 2.00 -6.75 -23.48
CA ASN A 216 2.13 -5.52 -22.69
C ASN A 216 3.00 -4.49 -23.41
N ASP A 217 2.50 -3.26 -23.52
CA ASP A 217 3.20 -2.11 -24.10
C ASP A 217 3.13 -0.92 -23.12
N PRO A 218 4.02 -0.89 -22.10
CA PRO A 218 3.93 0.10 -21.03
C PRO A 218 4.52 1.45 -21.45
N VAL A 219 3.96 2.52 -20.92
CA VAL A 219 4.57 3.85 -21.02
C VAL A 219 5.68 3.96 -20.00
N ILE A 220 6.93 3.80 -20.44
CA ILE A 220 8.11 3.90 -19.57
C ILE A 220 8.40 5.36 -19.24
N LYS A 221 8.62 5.68 -17.96
CA LYS A 221 9.01 7.02 -17.54
C LYS A 221 10.42 7.36 -18.05
N PRO A 222 10.73 8.64 -18.35
CA PRO A 222 12.11 9.04 -18.57
C PRO A 222 12.92 8.92 -17.27
N ILE A 223 14.24 8.98 -17.38
CA ILE A 223 15.15 9.14 -16.23
C ILE A 223 14.74 10.32 -15.33
N GLY A 224 15.14 10.28 -14.06
CA GLY A 224 14.72 11.26 -13.05
C GLY A 224 13.41 10.92 -12.31
N TYR A 225 12.81 9.77 -12.56
CA TYR A 225 11.59 9.32 -11.86
C TYR A 225 11.80 8.05 -11.03
N GLN A 226 12.79 7.25 -11.41
CA GLN A 226 13.04 5.96 -10.80
C GLN A 226 14.54 5.74 -10.71
N TYR A 227 14.97 5.16 -9.59
CA TYR A 227 16.37 4.93 -9.31
C TYR A 227 16.56 3.54 -8.70
N ILE A 228 17.71 2.95 -8.99
CA ILE A 228 18.12 1.66 -8.43
C ILE A 228 19.52 1.76 -7.86
N GLN A 229 19.73 1.12 -6.72
CA GLN A 229 21.05 0.93 -6.12
C GLN A 229 21.21 -0.55 -5.78
N PHE A 230 22.44 -1.03 -5.86
CA PHE A 230 22.80 -2.36 -5.40
C PHE A 230 23.72 -2.20 -4.19
N ASN A 231 23.49 -2.94 -3.10
CA ASN A 231 24.22 -2.74 -1.83
C ASN A 231 25.75 -2.83 -1.92
N ASN A 232 26.30 -3.37 -3.01
CA ASN A 232 27.74 -3.46 -3.24
C ASN A 232 28.34 -2.27 -4.02
N VAL A 233 27.53 -1.26 -4.37
CA VAL A 233 27.96 -0.03 -5.04
C VAL A 233 27.28 1.17 -4.39
N SER A 234 28.04 2.25 -4.20
CA SER A 234 27.52 3.49 -3.60
C SER A 234 26.66 4.32 -4.57
N ALA A 235 26.78 4.11 -5.88
CA ALA A 235 26.10 4.90 -6.88
C ALA A 235 24.64 4.45 -7.08
N TRP A 236 23.75 5.43 -7.23
CA TRP A 236 22.41 5.24 -7.77
C TRP A 236 22.46 5.29 -9.30
N TYR A 237 21.63 4.48 -9.94
CA TYR A 237 21.45 4.46 -11.39
C TYR A 237 20.04 4.92 -11.73
N ASP A 238 19.93 5.79 -12.73
CA ASP A 238 18.63 6.16 -13.31
C ASP A 238 17.99 4.96 -14.02
N VAL A 239 16.67 4.85 -13.87
CA VAL A 239 15.82 3.86 -14.53
C VAL A 239 14.79 4.59 -15.39
N GLY A 240 14.56 4.08 -16.58
CA GLY A 240 13.64 4.66 -17.56
C GLY A 240 14.30 5.15 -18.84
N VAL A 241 13.50 5.74 -19.73
CA VAL A 241 13.93 6.21 -21.05
C VAL A 241 15.09 7.20 -20.90
N GLY A 242 16.23 6.90 -21.52
CA GLY A 242 17.46 7.68 -21.42
C GLY A 242 18.47 7.13 -20.42
N SER A 243 18.18 6.03 -19.69
CA SER A 243 19.14 5.38 -18.82
C SER A 243 20.37 4.91 -19.59
N GLN A 244 21.56 5.17 -19.04
CA GLN A 244 22.84 4.68 -19.58
C GLN A 244 23.01 3.16 -19.43
N THR A 245 22.15 2.51 -18.65
CA THR A 245 22.14 1.06 -18.49
C THR A 245 21.02 0.47 -19.35
N PRO A 246 21.30 -0.21 -20.47
CA PRO A 246 20.28 -0.65 -21.42
C PRO A 246 19.19 -1.54 -20.82
N SER A 247 19.52 -2.38 -19.83
CA SER A 247 18.53 -3.23 -19.16
C SER A 247 17.58 -2.47 -18.23
N LEU A 248 17.88 -1.21 -17.90
CA LEU A 248 17.07 -0.35 -17.03
C LEU A 248 16.29 0.72 -17.83
N SER A 249 16.48 0.79 -19.16
CA SER A 249 15.88 1.87 -19.96
C SER A 249 14.44 1.62 -20.40
N ASN A 250 13.93 0.41 -20.16
CA ASN A 250 12.65 -0.08 -20.68
C ASN A 250 11.73 -0.67 -19.60
N ILE A 251 11.88 -0.23 -18.35
CA ILE A 251 11.11 -0.76 -17.20
C ILE A 251 10.48 0.35 -16.34
N ASN A 252 9.31 0.06 -15.79
CA ASN A 252 8.76 0.75 -14.63
C ASN A 252 8.82 -0.19 -13.41
N PHE A 253 9.08 0.36 -12.22
CA PHE A 253 8.92 -0.39 -10.98
C PHE A 253 7.44 -0.49 -10.62
N CYS A 254 7.06 -1.62 -10.04
CA CYS A 254 5.69 -1.88 -9.63
C CYS A 254 5.41 -1.37 -8.21
N THR A 255 5.61 -0.07 -8.01
CA THR A 255 5.43 0.63 -6.73
C THR A 255 4.22 1.55 -6.81
N LYS A 256 3.35 1.46 -5.80
CA LYS A 256 2.15 2.30 -5.65
C LYS A 256 2.22 3.13 -4.38
N ALA A 257 1.65 4.33 -4.43
CA ALA A 257 1.35 5.12 -3.24
C ALA A 257 -0.14 5.49 -3.24
N TYR A 258 -0.83 5.19 -2.14
CA TYR A 258 -2.25 5.46 -1.97
C TYR A 258 -2.41 6.60 -0.98
N THR A 259 -2.98 7.71 -1.42
CA THR A 259 -3.15 8.91 -0.59
C THR A 259 -4.61 9.29 -0.45
N ARG A 260 -4.86 10.07 0.59
CA ARG A 260 -6.10 10.84 0.77
C ARG A 260 -5.79 12.30 0.98
N LYS A 261 -6.75 13.15 0.67
CA LYS A 261 -6.69 14.59 0.87
C LYS A 261 -6.46 14.89 2.33
N PHE A 262 -5.47 15.74 2.57
CA PHE A 262 -5.35 16.39 3.87
C PHE A 262 -6.39 17.50 3.92
N THR A 263 -7.50 17.23 4.61
CA THR A 263 -8.43 18.29 4.98
C THR A 263 -8.06 18.77 6.37
N VAL A 264 -7.64 20.04 6.47
CA VAL A 264 -7.77 20.73 7.74
C VAL A 264 -9.27 20.85 7.95
N GLU A 265 -9.83 20.07 8.87
CA GLU A 265 -11.18 20.37 9.34
C GLU A 265 -11.13 21.81 9.84
N THR A 266 -11.68 22.74 9.05
CA THR A 266 -12.13 24.00 9.60
C THR A 266 -13.15 23.56 10.65
N PRO A 267 -12.99 23.92 11.93
CA PRO A 267 -14.00 23.57 12.91
C PRO A 267 -15.33 24.01 12.30
N LYS A 268 -16.24 23.06 12.04
CA LYS A 268 -17.66 23.42 11.94
C LYS A 268 -17.88 24.31 13.14
N GLU A 269 -18.42 25.52 12.94
CA GLU A 269 -18.78 26.44 14.01
C GLU A 269 -19.46 25.63 15.12
N ALA A 270 -18.63 25.17 16.06
CA ALA A 270 -19.06 24.47 17.23
C ALA A 270 -19.44 25.63 18.10
N ALA A 271 -20.74 25.76 18.28
CA ALA A 271 -21.30 26.62 19.28
C ALA A 271 -20.45 26.49 20.55
N THR A 272 -19.74 27.58 20.86
CA THR A 272 -19.12 27.93 22.15
C THR A 272 -18.07 26.99 22.75
N GLU A 273 -16.89 27.57 22.98
CA GLU A 273 -15.84 27.17 23.94
C GLU A 273 -14.87 26.05 23.54
N ASP A 274 -14.01 26.33 22.54
CA ASP A 274 -12.56 26.05 22.60
C ASP A 274 -11.89 26.69 21.36
N LEU A 275 -11.24 27.84 21.56
CA LEU A 275 -10.64 28.62 20.47
C LEU A 275 -9.32 27.94 20.04
N TYR A 276 -9.20 27.54 18.78
CA TYR A 276 -7.94 27.13 18.17
C TYR A 276 -7.32 28.33 17.44
N VAL A 277 -6.06 28.67 17.75
CA VAL A 277 -5.35 29.78 17.08
C VAL A 277 -4.05 29.27 16.46
N VAL A 278 -3.84 29.56 15.18
CA VAL A 278 -2.57 29.33 14.47
C VAL A 278 -1.78 30.65 14.50
N LEU A 279 -0.54 30.60 14.94
CA LEU A 279 0.33 31.77 15.08
C LEU A 279 1.62 31.53 14.29
N GLU A 280 1.92 32.38 13.30
CA GLU A 280 3.14 32.33 12.49
C GLU A 280 4.27 33.08 13.22
N GLY A 281 4.98 32.41 14.12
CA GLY A 281 6.11 32.97 14.88
C GLY A 281 5.85 34.25 15.70
N ARG A 282 4.62 34.75 15.74
CA ARG A 282 4.20 35.96 16.45
C ARG A 282 2.88 35.70 17.16
N ILE A 283 2.85 35.88 18.48
CA ILE A 283 1.62 35.74 19.26
C ILE A 283 0.66 36.86 18.88
N ASN A 284 -0.58 36.50 18.55
CA ASN A 284 -1.59 37.42 18.04
C ASN A 284 -1.77 38.61 19.02
N PRO A 285 -1.66 39.86 18.55
CA PRO A 285 -1.78 41.05 19.39
C PRO A 285 -3.13 41.14 20.13
N ASN A 286 -4.18 40.49 19.61
CA ASN A 286 -5.48 40.44 20.28
C ASN A 286 -5.49 39.53 21.53
N ILE A 287 -4.59 38.54 21.61
CA ILE A 287 -4.39 37.72 22.82
C ILE A 287 -3.68 38.54 23.91
N TRP A 288 -2.84 39.49 23.50
CA TRP A 288 -2.03 40.34 24.38
C TRP A 288 -2.74 41.55 24.99
N LYS A 289 -3.93 41.92 24.50
CA LYS A 289 -4.54 43.22 24.81
C LYS A 289 -4.62 43.51 26.31
N ASP A 290 -4.95 42.48 27.12
CA ASP A 290 -5.10 42.59 28.57
C ASP A 290 -4.31 41.52 29.37
N ALA A 291 -3.46 40.75 28.70
CA ALA A 291 -2.68 39.66 29.29
C ALA A 291 -1.36 40.15 29.94
N ASN A 292 -0.99 39.50 31.04
CA ASN A 292 0.25 39.73 31.79
C ASN A 292 1.39 38.84 31.33
N ASN A 293 1.12 37.55 31.22
CA ASN A 293 2.06 36.55 30.75
C ASN A 293 1.30 35.38 30.14
N ILE A 294 2.02 34.55 29.38
CA ILE A 294 1.51 33.35 28.75
C ILE A 294 2.44 32.19 29.08
N GLU A 295 1.91 31.12 29.66
CA GLU A 295 2.63 29.87 29.86
C GLU A 295 2.41 28.96 28.65
N ILE A 296 3.47 28.32 28.17
CA ILE A 296 3.42 27.34 27.08
C ILE A 296 3.62 25.95 27.66
N TYR A 297 2.67 25.08 27.41
CA TYR A 297 2.76 23.66 27.74
C TYR A 297 2.89 22.83 26.46
N SER A 298 3.79 21.85 26.49
CA SER A 298 3.87 20.86 25.42
C SER A 298 2.58 20.03 25.37
N ASN A 299 2.34 19.34 24.25
CA ASN A 299 1.22 18.40 24.14
C ASN A 299 1.25 17.28 25.21
N ALA A 300 2.41 17.03 25.82
CA ALA A 300 2.57 16.09 26.93
C ALA A 300 2.29 16.72 28.33
N GLY A 301 1.80 17.96 28.39
CA GLY A 301 1.44 18.65 29.63
C GLY A 301 2.63 19.20 30.43
N LYS A 302 3.82 19.27 29.83
CA LYS A 302 5.02 19.81 30.49
C LYS A 302 5.16 21.30 30.19
N LEU A 303 5.38 22.12 31.21
CA LEU A 303 5.72 23.54 31.04
C LEU A 303 7.01 23.65 30.21
N VAL A 304 6.92 24.38 29.11
CA VAL A 304 8.03 24.65 28.18
C VAL A 304 8.65 25.99 28.51
N GLU A 305 7.83 27.04 28.60
CA GLU A 305 8.29 28.44 28.71
C GLU A 305 7.21 29.32 29.36
N ILE A 306 7.62 30.46 29.93
CA ILE A 306 6.72 31.54 30.36
C ILE A 306 7.11 32.81 29.61
N ILE A 307 6.24 33.30 28.74
CA ILE A 307 6.45 34.50 27.93
C ILE A 307 5.89 35.71 28.66
N LYS A 308 6.73 36.71 28.86
CA LYS A 308 6.30 38.02 29.36
C LYS A 308 5.84 38.91 28.21
N LYS A 309 4.93 39.83 28.50
CA LYS A 309 4.44 40.83 27.54
C LYS A 309 5.59 41.49 26.77
N ASP A 310 5.40 41.63 25.46
CA ASP A 310 6.35 42.24 24.51
C ASP A 310 7.69 41.50 24.33
N THR A 311 7.75 40.21 24.65
CA THR A 311 8.93 39.36 24.37
C THR A 311 8.68 38.49 23.13
N GLU A 312 9.59 38.52 22.16
CA GLU A 312 9.56 37.57 21.03
C GLU A 312 10.03 36.18 21.49
N TYR A 313 9.39 35.14 20.94
CA TYR A 313 9.70 33.76 21.28
C TYR A 313 9.45 32.84 20.08
N THR A 314 10.34 31.87 19.88
CA THR A 314 10.28 30.90 18.79
C THR A 314 10.00 29.51 19.35
N TYR A 315 8.82 28.97 19.06
CA TYR A 315 8.45 27.58 19.32
C TYR A 315 7.65 27.06 18.15
N SER A 316 7.94 25.83 17.73
CA SER A 316 7.25 25.18 16.63
C SER A 316 6.62 23.89 17.13
N GLY A 317 5.31 23.73 16.90
CA GLY A 317 4.57 22.53 17.26
C GLY A 317 3.26 22.79 18.00
N PHE A 318 2.58 21.69 18.34
CA PHE A 318 1.35 21.71 19.13
C PHE A 318 1.64 22.01 20.59
N CYS A 319 0.93 22.99 21.13
CA CYS A 319 1.04 23.41 22.51
C CYS A 319 -0.30 23.83 23.10
N VAL A 320 -0.34 23.96 24.42
CA VAL A 320 -1.41 24.64 25.15
C VAL A 320 -0.84 25.94 25.69
N LEU A 321 -1.48 27.05 25.33
CA LEU A 321 -1.19 28.36 25.89
C LEU A 321 -2.11 28.60 27.08
N VAL A 322 -1.55 28.93 28.24
CA VAL A 322 -2.31 29.42 29.40
C VAL A 322 -2.06 30.91 29.51
N VAL A 323 -3.08 31.71 29.24
CA VAL A 323 -3.02 33.18 29.25
C VAL A 323 -3.47 33.69 30.60
N HIS A 324 -2.64 34.50 31.26
CA HIS A 324 -2.95 35.12 32.55
C HIS A 324 -3.32 36.58 32.36
N TYR A 325 -4.48 37.01 32.85
CA TYR A 325 -4.97 38.38 32.72
C TYR A 325 -4.71 39.23 33.97
N ASN A 326 -4.80 40.55 33.80
CA ASN A 326 -4.60 41.53 34.87
C ASN A 326 -5.63 41.45 36.01
N ASP A 327 -6.82 40.96 35.72
CA ASP A 327 -7.89 40.77 36.70
C ASP A 327 -7.76 39.44 37.49
N GLY A 328 -6.69 38.67 37.23
CA GLY A 328 -6.42 37.38 37.87
C GLY A 328 -7.08 36.18 37.19
N THR A 329 -7.82 36.38 36.11
CA THR A 329 -8.42 35.27 35.35
C THR A 329 -7.37 34.57 34.47
N THR A 330 -7.63 33.30 34.16
CA THR A 330 -6.81 32.52 33.23
C THR A 330 -7.65 31.91 32.12
N LYS A 331 -7.08 31.80 30.91
CA LYS A 331 -7.72 31.12 29.78
C LYS A 331 -6.74 30.20 29.09
N SER A 332 -7.15 28.96 28.89
CA SER A 332 -6.39 27.97 28.13
C SER A 332 -6.81 27.98 26.66
N VAL A 333 -5.84 27.94 25.76
CA VAL A 333 -6.03 27.95 24.31
C VAL A 333 -5.13 26.88 23.71
N LYS A 334 -5.70 25.96 22.92
CA LYS A 334 -4.91 25.01 22.14
C LYS A 334 -4.36 25.75 20.91
N ALA A 335 -3.05 25.72 20.73
CA ALA A 335 -2.40 26.48 19.67
C ALA A 335 -1.40 25.62 18.89
N ILE A 336 -1.25 25.97 17.62
CA ILE A 336 -0.15 25.52 16.78
C ILE A 336 0.70 26.75 16.54
N LEU A 337 1.90 26.77 17.13
CA LEU A 337 2.91 27.78 16.82
C LEU A 337 3.71 27.25 15.62
N LYS A 338 3.81 28.04 14.56
CA LYS A 338 4.61 27.73 13.37
C LYS A 338 5.90 28.51 13.39
#